data_AF-A0A9X1HH54-F1
#
_entry.id   AF-A0A9X1HH54-F1
#
_cell.length_a   1.000
_cell.length_b   1.000
_cell.length_c   1.000
_cell.angle_alpha   90.00
_cell.angle_beta   90.00
_cell.angle_gamma   90.00
#
_symmetry.space_group_name_H-M   'P 1'
#
loop_
_entity.id
_entity.type
_entity.pdbx_description
1 polymer ?
#
loop_
_entity_poly.entity_id
_entity_poly.type
_entity_poly.pdbx_seq_one_letter_code
_entity_poly.pdbx_strand_id
1 'polypeptide(L)'
;MKRSAIVISVSLLAAFAITSSQSVINAQGTEHPVEVRSDGILFPKPFAIAIDDLGWMDGSSLGDEGGPWRTGLRRDFDVRDYIAVVDIAKATGVRLQAAFILSELDRLNIIGQYPHMTYQQGKWDNTRNIGPDQIEIMDYVKDNAAWLEFGLHGVGHEFWDENGKRTRAEFYNTDENSPRPEHLMNKNLDVFEQIMAQYGLTPENGHSFPESFVPPAYGYYWNPDGTYSTGSILSERGLKYVNTQLNYVSELNPPADGSGGFDNGVLVIDRHNYGNPWYELESLPRTPIGTYQTEIIETHWPNLLAADDFLQESVNNQWAEFYRSVQEHPDYYLAKNTEQFNSQWLYRRYVTVTEELAGRVQIDARSMPAEAYERADMLGNMVLALKLPEGSYISKALIDGNPVPGFFSDAGYQFIYLPKLERRSYTLEYETGPAPVAERVEINGTYNVYGVTQNRDRLQVDLQMYGTQDVHIYTQREPSSVVFDNERLSVMETGYDATKGLFTVKVHGHDIQGERGILTLQY
;
A
#
# COMPACT_ATOMS: atom_id res chain seq x y z
N MET A 1 -62.95 23.07 30.61
CA MET A 1 -62.76 22.35 29.32
C MET A 1 -61.50 21.50 29.48
N LYS A 2 -61.60 20.23 29.91
CA LYS A 2 -61.77 18.99 29.10
C LYS A 2 -60.65 18.88 28.05
N ARG A 3 -59.72 17.90 28.03
CA ARG A 3 -59.72 16.50 28.52
C ARG A 3 -58.29 15.99 28.74
N SER A 4 -58.11 15.14 29.75
CA SER A 4 -57.12 14.06 29.82
C SER A 4 -57.85 12.77 30.17
N ALA A 5 -57.58 11.67 29.46
CA ALA A 5 -57.69 10.27 29.93
C ALA A 5 -57.34 9.27 28.79
N ILE A 6 -56.22 8.57 28.98
CA ILE A 6 -55.98 7.11 28.90
C ILE A 6 -56.94 6.25 28.04
N VAL A 7 -56.39 5.41 27.15
CA VAL A 7 -56.68 3.95 27.04
C VAL A 7 -55.50 3.22 26.36
N ILE A 8 -55.05 2.12 26.99
CA ILE A 8 -54.18 1.06 26.45
C ILE A 8 -55.04 0.06 25.65
N SER A 9 -54.54 -0.45 24.52
CA SER A 9 -54.95 -1.78 24.03
C SER A 9 -53.85 -2.44 23.20
N VAL A 10 -53.48 -3.64 23.65
CA VAL A 10 -52.66 -4.64 22.98
C VAL A 10 -53.58 -5.48 22.09
N SER A 11 -53.15 -5.82 20.88
CA SER A 11 -53.58 -7.04 20.18
C SER A 11 -52.60 -7.43 19.08
N LEU A 12 -52.09 -8.66 19.18
CA LEU A 12 -51.41 -9.45 18.17
C LEU A 12 -52.22 -9.53 16.87
N LEU A 13 -51.56 -9.59 15.71
CA LEU A 13 -51.96 -10.54 14.67
C LEU A 13 -50.84 -10.88 13.67
N ALA A 14 -50.92 -12.14 13.26
CA ALA A 14 -49.98 -13.00 12.56
C ALA A 14 -49.55 -12.58 11.15
N ALA A 15 -48.41 -13.16 10.78
CA ALA A 15 -47.81 -13.24 9.46
C ALA A 15 -48.75 -13.72 8.34
N PHE A 16 -48.50 -13.25 7.11
CA PHE A 16 -48.56 -14.08 5.91
C PHE A 16 -47.60 -13.56 4.84
N ALA A 17 -46.76 -14.47 4.35
CA ALA A 17 -45.87 -14.29 3.23
C ALA A 17 -46.64 -14.28 1.91
N ILE A 18 -46.25 -13.39 0.98
CA ILE A 18 -46.43 -13.61 -0.45
C ILE A 18 -45.10 -13.28 -1.12
N THR A 19 -44.52 -14.34 -1.68
CA THR A 19 -43.40 -14.35 -2.60
C THR A 19 -43.81 -13.74 -3.94
N SER A 20 -43.00 -12.83 -4.48
CA SER A 20 -42.91 -12.64 -5.93
C SER A 20 -41.49 -12.25 -6.31
N SER A 21 -40.92 -13.10 -7.16
CA SER A 21 -39.56 -13.12 -7.66
C SER A 21 -39.32 -12.15 -8.81
N GLN A 22 -38.02 -11.85 -8.99
CA GLN A 22 -37.31 -11.36 -10.19
C GLN A 22 -37.12 -9.85 -10.34
N SER A 23 -35.90 -9.42 -10.01
CA SER A 23 -35.05 -8.68 -10.95
C SER A 23 -33.58 -9.04 -10.70
N VAL A 24 -32.87 -9.34 -11.80
CA VAL A 24 -31.42 -9.55 -11.89
C VAL A 24 -30.82 -8.22 -12.31
N ILE A 25 -29.97 -7.58 -11.50
CA ILE A 25 -28.85 -6.70 -11.90
C ILE A 25 -27.74 -6.79 -10.83
N ASN A 26 -26.51 -6.83 -11.34
CA ASN A 26 -25.19 -7.07 -10.75
C ASN A 26 -24.64 -6.00 -9.77
N ALA A 27 -23.54 -6.39 -9.12
CA ALA A 27 -22.42 -5.56 -8.66
C ALA A 27 -22.58 -4.77 -7.35
N GLN A 28 -23.18 -5.35 -6.33
CA GLN A 28 -22.96 -4.88 -4.95
C GLN A 28 -22.37 -6.03 -4.14
N GLY A 29 -21.05 -5.98 -3.94
CA GLY A 29 -20.36 -6.82 -2.97
C GLY A 29 -20.85 -6.44 -1.58
N THR A 30 -21.90 -7.11 -1.11
CA THR A 30 -22.32 -7.06 0.28
C THR A 30 -21.26 -7.77 1.10
N GLU A 31 -20.59 -7.04 2.00
CA GLU A 31 -19.69 -7.64 2.96
C GLU A 31 -20.44 -8.71 3.76
N HIS A 32 -20.06 -9.96 3.59
CA HIS A 32 -20.61 -11.04 4.39
C HIS A 32 -19.99 -10.96 5.79
N PRO A 33 -20.79 -10.89 6.87
CA PRO A 33 -20.26 -10.91 8.23
C PRO A 33 -19.60 -12.28 8.47
N VAL A 34 -18.28 -12.26 8.62
CA VAL A 34 -17.51 -13.43 9.07
C VAL A 34 -17.68 -13.49 10.59
N GLU A 35 -18.47 -14.46 11.09
CA GLU A 35 -18.45 -14.79 12.51
C GLU A 35 -17.04 -15.27 12.88
N VAL A 36 -16.31 -14.45 13.65
CA VAL A 36 -14.99 -14.81 14.18
C VAL A 36 -15.17 -15.90 15.24
N ARG A 37 -14.97 -17.15 14.84
CA ARG A 37 -14.71 -18.24 15.79
C ARG A 37 -13.28 -18.07 16.31
N SER A 38 -13.09 -18.15 17.63
CA SER A 38 -11.78 -17.99 18.29
C SER A 38 -10.76 -19.09 17.95
N ASP A 39 -11.20 -20.17 17.28
CA ASP A 39 -10.45 -21.42 17.14
C ASP A 39 -10.21 -21.83 15.68
N GLY A 40 -10.41 -20.93 14.71
CA GLY A 40 -10.34 -21.21 13.28
C GLY A 40 -9.43 -20.25 12.50
N ILE A 41 -9.25 -20.55 11.21
CA ILE A 41 -8.50 -19.68 10.32
C ILE A 41 -9.21 -18.32 10.14
N LEU A 42 -8.43 -17.25 10.20
CA LEU A 42 -8.88 -15.89 9.98
C LEU A 42 -8.50 -15.44 8.57
N PHE A 43 -9.36 -14.61 7.99
CA PHE A 43 -9.08 -13.91 6.73
C PHE A 43 -8.96 -12.41 7.04
N PRO A 44 -7.78 -11.94 7.51
CA PRO A 44 -7.64 -10.61 8.07
C PRO A 44 -7.74 -9.51 7.01
N LYS A 45 -8.22 -8.34 7.42
CA LYS A 45 -8.14 -7.10 6.66
C LYS A 45 -6.67 -6.64 6.60
N PRO A 46 -6.16 -6.18 5.45
CA PRO A 46 -4.87 -5.51 5.43
C PRO A 46 -4.95 -4.19 6.17
N PHE A 47 -3.82 -3.71 6.65
CA PHE A 47 -3.67 -2.36 7.19
C PHE A 47 -2.44 -1.70 6.58
N ALA A 48 -2.59 -0.42 6.22
CA ALA A 48 -1.49 0.44 5.80
C ALA A 48 -1.78 1.91 6.15
N ILE A 49 -0.76 2.76 6.06
CA ILE A 49 -0.94 4.21 5.95
C ILE A 49 -0.38 4.68 4.61
N ALA A 50 -0.99 5.71 4.03
CA ALA A 50 -0.42 6.47 2.93
C ALA A 50 0.03 7.82 3.46
N ILE A 51 1.28 8.20 3.19
CA ILE A 51 1.88 9.45 3.65
C ILE A 51 1.94 10.44 2.50
N ASP A 52 1.19 11.52 2.63
CA ASP A 52 1.11 12.61 1.67
C ASP A 52 2.21 13.65 1.91
N ASP A 53 2.44 14.51 0.91
CA ASP A 53 3.29 15.70 0.98
C ASP A 53 4.80 15.51 1.21
N LEU A 54 5.39 14.36 0.87
CA LEU A 54 6.85 14.26 0.85
C LEU A 54 7.45 15.03 -0.34
N GLY A 55 8.73 15.38 -0.27
CA GLY A 55 9.45 16.04 -1.38
C GLY A 55 9.49 17.57 -1.31
N TRP A 56 8.75 18.19 -0.38
CA TRP A 56 8.98 19.60 -0.04
C TRP A 56 10.37 19.78 0.57
N MET A 57 11.05 20.88 0.22
CA MET A 57 12.31 21.34 0.83
C MET A 57 12.06 22.42 1.88
N ASP A 58 10.95 23.14 1.79
CA ASP A 58 10.52 24.18 2.73
C ASP A 58 9.13 23.84 3.27
N GLY A 59 8.99 23.65 4.58
CA GLY A 59 7.71 23.28 5.16
C GLY A 59 6.69 24.41 5.23
N SER A 60 7.12 25.68 5.06
CA SER A 60 6.23 26.82 5.27
C SER A 60 5.17 26.86 4.17
N SER A 61 3.90 26.89 4.55
CA SER A 61 2.81 26.99 3.58
C SER A 61 2.82 28.36 2.89
N LEU A 62 2.64 28.37 1.57
CA LEU A 62 2.45 29.58 0.76
C LEU A 62 0.97 29.80 0.42
N GLY A 63 0.08 29.10 1.13
CA GLY A 63 -1.35 29.05 0.83
C GLY A 63 -2.01 30.42 0.76
N ASP A 64 -1.65 31.32 1.68
CA ASP A 64 -2.20 32.68 1.79
C ASP A 64 -1.65 33.65 0.73
N GLU A 65 -0.52 33.31 0.11
CA GLU A 65 0.15 34.11 -0.93
C GLU A 65 -0.23 33.65 -2.35
N GLY A 66 -1.13 32.67 -2.47
CA GLY A 66 -1.49 32.04 -3.74
C GLY A 66 -0.53 30.95 -4.22
N GLY A 67 0.46 30.59 -3.40
CA GLY A 67 1.37 29.46 -3.61
C GLY A 67 0.76 28.12 -3.21
N PRO A 68 1.50 26.99 -3.23
CA PRO A 68 0.97 25.71 -2.78
C PRO A 68 0.66 25.71 -1.28
N TRP A 69 -0.30 24.89 -0.87
CA TRP A 69 -0.42 24.48 0.52
C TRP A 69 0.62 23.40 0.78
N ARG A 70 1.68 23.76 1.51
CA ARG A 70 2.70 22.81 1.99
C ARG A 70 2.32 22.29 3.37
N THR A 71 3.23 21.57 4.02
CA THR A 71 3.09 20.97 5.35
C THR A 71 2.71 21.94 6.49
N GLY A 72 3.01 23.24 6.35
CA GLY A 72 2.73 24.26 7.36
C GLY A 72 3.79 24.38 8.45
N LEU A 73 4.91 23.68 8.33
CA LEU A 73 6.01 23.67 9.29
C LEU A 73 7.02 24.77 8.99
N ARG A 74 7.38 25.59 9.98
CA ARG A 74 8.32 26.72 9.79
C ARG A 74 9.78 26.28 9.88
N ARG A 75 10.19 25.35 9.02
CA ARG A 75 11.59 24.92 8.85
C ARG A 75 11.80 24.33 7.46
N ASP A 76 13.06 24.29 7.05
CA ASP A 76 13.48 23.53 5.87
C ASP A 76 13.52 22.04 6.23
N PHE A 77 13.27 21.21 5.22
CA PHE A 77 13.35 19.76 5.32
C PHE A 77 14.66 19.25 4.74
N ASP A 78 15.23 18.25 5.40
CA ASP A 78 16.43 17.56 4.96
C ASP A 78 16.33 16.04 5.18
N VAL A 79 17.44 15.32 5.00
CA VAL A 79 17.47 13.86 5.14
C VAL A 79 16.99 13.36 6.52
N ARG A 80 17.13 14.16 7.59
CA ARG A 80 16.68 13.79 8.95
C ARG A 80 15.18 13.54 9.01
N ASP A 81 14.41 14.25 8.20
CA ASP A 81 12.96 14.09 8.12
C ASP A 81 12.54 12.79 7.43
N TYR A 82 13.36 12.29 6.52
CA TYR A 82 13.17 10.98 5.88
C TYR A 82 13.67 9.83 6.76
N ILE A 83 14.71 10.06 7.57
CA ILE A 83 15.18 9.11 8.58
C ILE A 83 14.04 8.75 9.55
N ALA A 84 13.29 9.75 10.02
CA ALA A 84 12.12 9.53 10.89
C ALA A 84 11.12 8.51 10.31
N VAL A 85 10.74 8.69 9.03
CA VAL A 85 9.79 7.80 8.35
C VAL A 85 10.37 6.39 8.19
N VAL A 86 11.63 6.29 7.79
CA VAL A 86 12.32 4.99 7.62
C VAL A 86 12.50 4.25 8.94
N ASP A 87 12.77 4.96 10.04
CA ASP A 87 12.91 4.33 11.36
C ASP A 87 11.59 3.75 11.84
N ILE A 88 10.47 4.43 11.60
CA ILE A 88 9.12 3.89 11.85
C ILE A 88 8.89 2.63 11.00
N ALA A 89 9.18 2.69 9.70
CA ALA A 89 9.04 1.56 8.77
C ALA A 89 9.85 0.33 9.21
N LYS A 90 11.11 0.53 9.60
CA LYS A 90 11.99 -0.53 10.12
C LYS A 90 11.48 -1.11 11.44
N ALA A 91 11.04 -0.26 12.37
CA ALA A 91 10.51 -0.69 13.67
C ALA A 91 9.23 -1.52 13.56
N THR A 92 8.46 -1.31 12.48
CA THR A 92 7.16 -1.95 12.23
C THR A 92 7.22 -3.06 11.20
N GLY A 93 8.34 -3.19 10.46
CA GLY A 93 8.54 -4.24 9.47
C GLY A 93 7.64 -4.08 8.24
N VAL A 94 7.35 -2.84 7.84
CA VAL A 94 6.53 -2.51 6.65
C VAL A 94 7.24 -1.50 5.76
N ARG A 95 6.98 -1.54 4.46
CA ARG A 95 7.38 -0.49 3.50
C ARG A 95 6.26 0.54 3.42
N LEU A 96 6.52 1.75 3.92
CA LEU A 96 5.51 2.81 3.99
C LEU A 96 5.32 3.45 2.60
N GLN A 97 4.07 3.60 2.18
CA GLN A 97 3.72 4.34 0.98
C GLN A 97 3.94 5.84 1.22
N ALA A 98 4.87 6.45 0.50
CA ALA A 98 5.12 7.89 0.57
C ALA A 98 4.89 8.54 -0.79
N ALA A 99 3.98 9.49 -0.85
CA ALA A 99 3.62 10.21 -2.07
C ALA A 99 4.43 11.51 -2.17
N PHE A 100 5.19 11.65 -3.26
CA PHE A 100 6.15 12.75 -3.46
C PHE A 100 5.63 13.86 -4.38
N ILE A 101 5.93 15.10 -3.97
CA ILE A 101 5.79 16.33 -4.75
C ILE A 101 7.19 16.76 -5.19
N LEU A 102 7.40 16.92 -6.49
CA LEU A 102 8.76 17.05 -7.03
C LEU A 102 9.20 18.48 -7.39
N SER A 103 8.33 19.49 -7.30
CA SER A 103 8.70 20.84 -7.75
C SER A 103 9.97 21.36 -7.08
N GLU A 104 10.06 21.27 -5.74
CA GLU A 104 11.25 21.74 -5.03
C GLU A 104 12.47 20.82 -5.17
N LEU A 105 12.33 19.68 -5.86
CA LEU A 105 13.42 18.80 -6.29
C LEU A 105 13.85 19.04 -7.75
N ASP A 106 13.28 20.03 -8.45
CA ASP A 106 13.72 20.41 -9.80
C ASP A 106 15.07 21.16 -9.77
N ARG A 107 16.17 20.47 -10.07
CA ARG A 107 17.54 21.02 -10.12
C ARG A 107 17.86 21.75 -11.41
N LEU A 108 17.04 21.59 -12.44
CA LEU A 108 17.30 22.14 -13.77
C LEU A 108 16.34 23.29 -14.12
N ASN A 109 15.43 23.66 -13.20
CA ASN A 109 14.40 24.68 -13.40
C ASN A 109 13.53 24.43 -14.63
N ILE A 110 13.31 23.15 -15.01
CA ILE A 110 12.53 22.79 -16.19
C ILE A 110 11.05 23.16 -16.05
N ILE A 111 10.54 23.27 -14.82
CA ILE A 111 9.15 23.64 -14.55
C ILE A 111 8.82 25.04 -15.10
N GLY A 112 9.81 25.93 -15.26
CA GLY A 112 9.60 27.25 -15.87
C GLY A 112 9.10 27.20 -17.32
N GLN A 113 9.15 26.04 -17.98
CA GLN A 113 8.56 25.84 -19.31
C GLN A 113 7.06 25.51 -19.26
N TYR A 114 6.51 25.30 -18.06
CA TYR A 114 5.16 24.78 -17.81
C TYR A 114 4.42 25.67 -16.79
N PRO A 115 3.82 26.79 -17.24
CA PRO A 115 3.34 27.84 -16.36
C PRO A 115 2.17 27.46 -15.45
N HIS A 116 1.58 26.27 -15.59
CA HIS A 116 0.45 25.81 -14.79
C HIS A 116 0.83 24.96 -13.58
N MET A 117 2.10 24.57 -13.45
CA MET A 117 2.56 23.63 -12.42
C MET A 117 2.99 24.32 -11.11
N THR A 118 3.30 25.61 -11.13
CA THR A 118 3.67 26.36 -9.92
C THR A 118 3.17 27.81 -9.96
N TYR A 119 3.07 28.42 -8.78
CA TYR A 119 2.68 29.82 -8.62
C TYR A 119 3.65 30.82 -9.26
N GLN A 120 4.90 30.42 -9.48
CA GLN A 120 5.91 31.25 -10.15
C GLN A 120 5.75 31.19 -11.68
N GLN A 121 4.93 30.27 -12.20
CA GLN A 121 4.70 30.07 -13.64
C GLN A 121 6.03 29.99 -14.41
N GLY A 122 6.14 30.73 -15.53
CA GLY A 122 7.37 30.81 -16.32
C GLY A 122 8.55 31.52 -15.66
N LYS A 123 8.39 32.01 -14.42
CA LYS A 123 9.46 32.60 -13.60
C LYS A 123 9.97 31.63 -12.52
N TRP A 124 9.60 30.35 -12.61
CA TRP A 124 10.08 29.32 -11.71
C TRP A 124 11.61 29.38 -11.53
N ASP A 125 12.03 29.47 -10.28
CA ASP A 125 13.44 29.47 -9.89
C ASP A 125 13.63 28.73 -8.57
N ASN A 126 14.06 27.47 -8.67
CA ASN A 126 14.38 26.60 -7.56
C ASN A 126 15.81 26.78 -7.04
N THR A 127 16.59 27.75 -7.54
CA THR A 127 18.03 27.89 -7.22
C THR A 127 18.31 27.92 -5.72
N ARG A 128 17.38 28.44 -4.91
CA ARG A 128 17.50 28.45 -3.44
C ARG A 128 17.64 27.05 -2.82
N ASN A 129 17.04 26.04 -3.43
CA ASN A 129 17.00 24.65 -2.95
C ASN A 129 18.07 23.78 -3.62
N ILE A 130 18.70 24.25 -4.71
CA ILE A 130 19.69 23.45 -5.46
C ILE A 130 20.97 23.31 -4.64
N GLY A 131 21.17 22.12 -4.09
CA GLY A 131 22.28 21.85 -3.20
C GLY A 131 22.60 20.37 -3.04
N PRO A 132 23.55 20.04 -2.14
CA PRO A 132 23.83 18.66 -1.75
C PRO A 132 22.63 17.98 -1.08
N ASP A 133 21.82 18.72 -0.32
CA ASP A 133 20.72 18.17 0.48
C ASP A 133 19.68 17.41 -0.37
N GLN A 134 19.33 17.93 -1.55
CA GLN A 134 18.41 17.23 -2.48
C GLN A 134 18.99 15.89 -2.98
N ILE A 135 20.30 15.83 -3.22
CA ILE A 135 20.97 14.59 -3.63
C ILE A 135 20.99 13.62 -2.47
N GLU A 136 21.34 14.10 -1.28
CA GLU A 136 21.36 13.29 -0.05
C GLU A 136 19.99 12.69 0.24
N ILE A 137 18.91 13.47 0.12
CA ILE A 137 17.53 12.99 0.26
C ILE A 137 17.24 11.87 -0.74
N MET A 138 17.49 12.09 -2.04
CA MET A 138 17.14 11.12 -3.07
C MET A 138 18.02 9.87 -3.03
N ASP A 139 19.29 10.00 -2.68
CA ASP A 139 20.17 8.86 -2.40
C ASP A 139 19.66 8.06 -1.20
N TYR A 140 19.26 8.73 -0.11
CA TYR A 140 18.67 8.08 1.05
C TYR A 140 17.37 7.34 0.73
N VAL A 141 16.49 7.93 -0.10
CA VAL A 141 15.26 7.27 -0.58
C VAL A 141 15.59 6.00 -1.36
N LYS A 142 16.56 6.05 -2.28
CA LYS A 142 16.99 4.86 -3.05
C LYS A 142 17.59 3.78 -2.16
N ASP A 143 18.49 4.16 -1.25
CA ASP A 143 19.17 3.23 -0.35
C ASP A 143 18.20 2.57 0.66
N ASN A 144 17.09 3.23 0.96
CA ASN A 144 16.05 2.73 1.86
C ASN A 144 14.75 2.34 1.12
N ALA A 145 14.81 2.01 -0.18
CA ALA A 145 13.65 1.58 -0.97
C ALA A 145 12.94 0.34 -0.39
N ALA A 146 13.61 -0.45 0.45
CA ALA A 146 13.01 -1.52 1.24
C ALA A 146 11.95 -1.03 2.24
N TRP A 147 12.06 0.20 2.73
CA TRP A 147 11.30 0.72 3.86
C TRP A 147 10.44 1.93 3.50
N LEU A 148 10.83 2.65 2.45
CA LEU A 148 10.14 3.83 1.95
C LEU A 148 9.84 3.64 0.45
N GLU A 149 8.56 3.65 0.11
CA GLU A 149 8.13 3.65 -1.28
C GLU A 149 8.14 5.05 -1.87
N PHE A 150 8.68 5.20 -3.08
CA PHE A 150 8.62 6.45 -3.83
C PHE A 150 7.35 6.46 -4.71
N GLY A 151 6.28 7.04 -4.19
CA GLY A 151 4.96 7.20 -4.84
C GLY A 151 4.78 8.56 -5.50
N LEU A 152 3.81 8.66 -6.42
CA LEU A 152 3.40 9.90 -7.06
C LEU A 152 2.47 10.70 -6.12
N HIS A 153 2.71 11.99 -5.97
CA HIS A 153 1.72 12.95 -5.45
C HIS A 153 1.54 14.13 -6.41
N GLY A 154 2.56 14.57 -7.13
CA GLY A 154 2.41 15.56 -8.19
C GLY A 154 3.69 16.34 -8.44
N VAL A 155 3.63 17.38 -9.28
CA VAL A 155 4.75 18.29 -9.46
C VAL A 155 4.62 19.44 -8.45
N GLY A 156 3.47 20.12 -8.43
CA GLY A 156 3.27 21.33 -7.62
C GLY A 156 2.10 21.27 -6.64
N HIS A 157 1.42 20.13 -6.56
CA HIS A 157 0.22 19.85 -5.74
C HIS A 157 -1.05 20.58 -6.23
N GLU A 158 -0.93 21.85 -6.61
CA GLU A 158 -2.02 22.68 -7.10
C GLU A 158 -1.89 22.97 -8.60
N PHE A 159 -2.88 23.65 -9.19
CA PHE A 159 -2.85 24.10 -10.57
C PHE A 159 -2.93 25.64 -10.65
N TRP A 160 -2.23 26.25 -11.59
CA TRP A 160 -2.32 27.68 -11.87
C TRP A 160 -2.78 27.94 -13.29
N ASP A 161 -3.76 28.83 -13.47
CA ASP A 161 -4.19 29.25 -14.80
C ASP A 161 -3.18 30.23 -15.44
N GLU A 162 -3.45 30.63 -16.68
CA GLU A 162 -2.59 31.56 -17.43
C GLU A 162 -2.44 32.94 -16.74
N ASN A 163 -3.38 33.33 -15.87
CA ASN A 163 -3.36 34.58 -15.11
C ASN A 163 -2.68 34.43 -13.74
N GLY A 164 -2.18 33.23 -13.41
CA GLY A 164 -1.55 32.93 -12.13
C GLY A 164 -2.56 32.68 -11.01
N LYS A 165 -3.84 32.49 -11.34
CA LYS A 165 -4.85 32.12 -10.35
C LYS A 165 -4.73 30.64 -10.03
N ARG A 166 -4.51 30.33 -8.75
CA ARG A 166 -4.53 28.95 -8.23
C ARG A 166 -5.95 28.37 -8.31
N THR A 167 -6.09 27.13 -8.78
CA THR A 167 -7.28 26.29 -8.58
C THR A 167 -6.88 24.91 -8.08
N ARG A 168 -7.69 24.36 -7.19
CA ARG A 168 -7.45 23.05 -6.57
C ARG A 168 -8.03 21.92 -7.43
N ALA A 169 -7.35 20.81 -7.72
CA ALA A 169 -5.92 20.50 -7.58
C ALA A 169 -5.30 20.07 -8.94
N GLU A 170 -4.05 19.59 -8.94
CA GLU A 170 -3.25 19.34 -10.17
C GLU A 170 -3.87 18.29 -11.14
N PHE A 171 -4.59 17.28 -10.64
CA PHE A 171 -5.10 16.15 -11.45
C PHE A 171 -6.62 16.18 -11.70
N TYR A 172 -7.36 16.95 -10.91
CA TYR A 172 -8.79 17.25 -11.12
C TYR A 172 -9.10 18.61 -10.51
N ASN A 173 -9.89 19.43 -11.20
CA ASN A 173 -10.28 20.74 -10.68
C ASN A 173 -11.49 20.58 -9.73
N THR A 174 -11.22 20.45 -8.44
CA THR A 174 -12.19 20.36 -7.35
C THR A 174 -12.90 21.69 -7.06
N ASP A 175 -12.35 22.83 -7.49
CA ASP A 175 -13.04 24.13 -7.33
C ASP A 175 -14.17 24.30 -8.35
N GLU A 176 -13.98 23.76 -9.56
CA GLU A 176 -14.93 23.88 -10.67
C GLU A 176 -15.61 22.55 -11.06
N ASN A 177 -15.33 21.47 -10.34
CA ASN A 177 -15.83 20.12 -10.61
C ASN A 177 -15.64 19.70 -12.07
N SER A 178 -14.40 19.81 -12.56
CA SER A 178 -14.07 19.50 -13.96
C SER A 178 -12.73 18.79 -14.10
N PRO A 179 -12.61 17.87 -15.09
CA PRO A 179 -11.34 17.24 -15.37
C PRO A 179 -10.34 18.26 -15.92
N ARG A 180 -9.06 18.03 -15.62
CA ARG A 180 -7.98 18.79 -16.28
C ARG A 180 -7.91 18.38 -17.75
N PRO A 181 -7.43 19.25 -18.64
CA PRO A 181 -7.17 18.82 -20.02
C PRO A 181 -6.14 17.67 -20.04
N GLU A 182 -6.47 16.57 -20.72
CA GLU A 182 -5.63 15.36 -20.83
C GLU A 182 -4.18 15.67 -21.24
N HIS A 183 -3.98 16.58 -22.19
CA HIS A 183 -2.65 16.98 -22.66
C HIS A 183 -1.84 17.75 -21.60
N LEU A 184 -2.48 18.40 -20.62
CA LEU A 184 -1.79 19.04 -19.50
C LEU A 184 -1.41 17.99 -18.45
N MET A 185 -2.28 17.03 -18.17
CA MET A 185 -1.96 15.91 -17.29
C MET A 185 -0.76 15.10 -17.80
N ASN A 186 -0.72 14.80 -19.10
CA ASN A 186 0.44 14.14 -19.69
C ASN A 186 1.72 14.97 -19.52
N LYS A 187 1.66 16.29 -19.74
CA LYS A 187 2.80 17.18 -19.50
C LYS A 187 3.25 17.21 -18.03
N ASN A 188 2.32 17.17 -17.07
CA ASN A 188 2.65 17.06 -15.65
C ASN A 188 3.47 15.80 -15.38
N LEU A 189 3.05 14.66 -15.93
CA LEU A 189 3.76 13.40 -15.77
C LEU A 189 5.11 13.41 -16.50
N ASP A 190 5.18 13.99 -17.70
CA ASP A 190 6.44 14.14 -18.43
C ASP A 190 7.44 15.01 -17.63
N VAL A 191 6.97 16.03 -16.93
CA VAL A 191 7.83 16.85 -16.05
C VAL A 191 8.23 16.09 -14.79
N PHE A 192 7.32 15.33 -14.19
CA PHE A 192 7.63 14.46 -13.05
C PHE A 192 8.76 13.48 -13.40
N GLU A 193 8.64 12.77 -14.54
CA GLU A 193 9.69 11.87 -15.06
C GLU A 193 10.99 12.60 -15.35
N GLN A 194 10.93 13.81 -15.94
CA GLN A 194 12.13 14.60 -16.18
C GLN A 194 12.82 15.03 -14.89
N ILE A 195 12.09 15.30 -13.79
CA ILE A 195 12.70 15.59 -12.48
C ILE A 195 13.29 14.33 -11.88
N MET A 196 12.58 13.19 -11.93
CA MET A 196 13.12 11.88 -11.53
C MET A 196 14.44 11.57 -12.24
N ALA A 197 14.53 11.86 -13.54
CA ALA A 197 15.75 11.66 -14.33
C ALA A 197 16.96 12.44 -13.82
N GLN A 198 16.75 13.60 -13.18
CA GLN A 198 17.83 14.40 -12.57
C GLN A 198 18.52 13.68 -11.40
N TYR A 199 17.86 12.67 -10.84
CA TYR A 199 18.36 11.83 -9.74
C TYR A 199 18.71 10.40 -10.19
N GLY A 200 18.71 10.16 -11.50
CA GLY A 200 19.01 8.87 -12.10
C GLY A 200 17.86 7.86 -12.08
N LEU A 201 16.65 8.24 -11.65
CA LEU A 201 15.47 7.38 -11.64
C LEU A 201 14.84 7.35 -13.03
N THR A 202 15.39 6.50 -13.91
CA THR A 202 14.95 6.34 -15.31
C THR A 202 14.92 4.87 -15.71
N PRO A 203 14.13 4.48 -16.72
CA PRO A 203 14.17 3.14 -17.30
C PRO A 203 15.55 2.73 -17.81
N GLU A 204 16.31 3.68 -18.38
CA GLU A 204 17.68 3.46 -18.86
C GLU A 204 18.63 3.08 -17.73
N ASN A 205 18.41 3.65 -16.55
CA ASN A 205 19.11 3.30 -15.33
C ASN A 205 18.42 2.19 -14.55
N GLY A 206 17.46 1.45 -15.14
CA GLY A 206 16.84 0.28 -14.52
C GLY A 206 15.79 0.59 -13.44
N HIS A 207 15.25 1.81 -13.39
CA HIS A 207 14.18 2.18 -12.47
C HIS A 207 12.86 2.36 -13.22
N SER A 208 11.76 1.88 -12.64
CA SER A 208 10.42 2.11 -13.17
C SER A 208 9.76 3.36 -12.59
N PHE A 209 8.66 3.77 -13.22
CA PHE A 209 7.80 4.84 -12.72
C PHE A 209 7.07 4.39 -11.44
N PRO A 210 6.70 5.31 -10.52
CA PRO A 210 5.95 4.95 -9.32
C PRO A 210 4.72 4.07 -9.60
N GLU A 211 4.58 2.98 -8.82
CA GLU A 211 3.41 2.09 -8.93
C GLU A 211 2.20 2.59 -8.14
N SER A 212 2.40 3.56 -7.24
CA SER A 212 1.32 4.11 -6.41
C SER A 212 1.18 5.63 -6.53
N PHE A 213 -0.05 6.10 -6.36
CA PHE A 213 -0.42 7.51 -6.43
C PHE A 213 -1.41 7.87 -5.34
N VAL A 214 -1.17 9.02 -4.72
CA VAL A 214 -2.18 9.72 -3.93
C VAL A 214 -2.53 11.02 -4.66
N PRO A 215 -3.79 11.24 -5.08
CA PRO A 215 -4.18 12.47 -5.74
C PRO A 215 -4.14 13.66 -4.76
N PRO A 216 -3.45 14.77 -5.11
CA PRO A 216 -3.49 16.00 -4.35
C PRO A 216 -4.92 16.42 -4.09
N ALA A 217 -5.22 16.70 -2.83
CA ALA A 217 -6.56 17.12 -2.40
C ALA A 217 -7.69 16.19 -2.84
N TYR A 218 -7.41 14.89 -2.94
CA TYR A 218 -8.36 13.88 -3.39
C TYR A 218 -8.84 14.06 -4.84
N GLY A 219 -8.23 14.97 -5.59
CA GLY A 219 -8.62 15.35 -6.94
C GLY A 219 -8.32 14.25 -7.96
N TYR A 220 -9.23 13.28 -8.09
CA TYR A 220 -9.16 12.17 -9.02
C TYR A 220 -10.32 12.19 -10.00
N TYR A 221 -10.03 12.16 -11.31
CA TYR A 221 -11.06 12.06 -12.33
C TYR A 221 -11.43 10.58 -12.56
N TRP A 222 -12.40 10.09 -11.78
CA TRP A 222 -12.99 8.77 -11.91
C TRP A 222 -13.88 8.67 -13.16
N ASN A 223 -13.48 7.84 -14.14
CA ASN A 223 -14.27 7.61 -15.35
C ASN A 223 -13.97 6.24 -15.98
N PRO A 224 -14.33 5.12 -15.30
CA PRO A 224 -13.90 3.77 -15.67
C PRO A 224 -14.43 3.28 -17.02
N ASP A 225 -15.59 3.77 -17.45
CA ASP A 225 -16.22 3.43 -18.74
C ASP A 225 -15.84 4.39 -19.88
N GLY A 226 -15.10 5.45 -19.55
CA GLY A 226 -14.69 6.48 -20.49
C GLY A 226 -13.36 6.18 -21.19
N THR A 227 -13.06 6.96 -22.22
CA THR A 227 -11.77 6.90 -22.93
C THR A 227 -10.68 7.72 -22.24
N TYR A 228 -11.07 8.59 -21.32
CA TYR A 228 -10.18 9.45 -20.56
C TYR A 228 -10.62 9.48 -19.10
N SER A 229 -9.68 9.15 -18.22
CA SER A 229 -9.78 9.26 -16.77
C SER A 229 -8.39 9.55 -16.19
N THR A 230 -8.29 9.82 -14.89
CA THR A 230 -6.96 9.85 -14.25
C THR A 230 -6.29 8.48 -14.33
N GLY A 231 -7.05 7.40 -14.14
CA GLY A 231 -6.53 6.03 -14.27
C GLY A 231 -6.00 5.70 -15.66
N SER A 232 -6.68 6.16 -16.73
CA SER A 232 -6.30 5.86 -18.10
C SER A 232 -4.96 6.46 -18.49
N ILE A 233 -4.61 7.65 -17.96
CA ILE A 233 -3.30 8.28 -18.21
C ILE A 233 -2.20 7.60 -17.37
N LEU A 234 -2.49 7.31 -16.10
CA LEU A 234 -1.49 6.80 -15.16
C LEU A 234 -1.10 5.35 -15.46
N SER A 235 -2.05 4.51 -15.86
CA SER A 235 -1.75 3.09 -16.17
C SER A 235 -0.81 2.92 -17.36
N GLU A 236 -0.78 3.88 -18.31
CA GLU A 236 0.15 3.87 -19.44
C GLU A 236 1.63 3.99 -19.00
N ARG A 237 1.87 4.56 -17.82
CA ARG A 237 3.22 4.70 -17.22
C ARG A 237 3.54 3.60 -16.21
N GLY A 238 2.66 2.62 -16.03
CA GLY A 238 2.87 1.49 -15.11
C GLY A 238 2.30 1.69 -13.70
N LEU A 239 1.57 2.78 -13.44
CA LEU A 239 0.91 3.00 -12.16
C LEU A 239 -0.23 1.99 -11.95
N LYS A 240 -0.34 1.45 -10.73
CA LYS A 240 -1.28 0.37 -10.41
C LYS A 240 -2.25 0.73 -9.29
N TYR A 241 -1.79 1.45 -8.27
CA TYR A 241 -2.52 1.63 -7.02
C TYR A 241 -2.79 3.10 -6.74
N VAL A 242 -4.05 3.42 -6.48
CA VAL A 242 -4.47 4.76 -6.06
C VAL A 242 -5.27 4.63 -4.80
N ASN A 243 -4.96 5.48 -3.82
CA ASN A 243 -5.85 5.70 -2.69
C ASN A 243 -6.23 7.18 -2.63
N THR A 244 -7.52 7.44 -2.39
CA THR A 244 -8.08 8.78 -2.32
C THR A 244 -9.36 8.75 -1.47
N GLN A 245 -9.84 9.90 -1.00
CA GLN A 245 -11.18 9.97 -0.43
C GLN A 245 -12.19 9.94 -1.58
N LEU A 246 -12.68 8.74 -1.94
CA LEU A 246 -13.44 8.51 -3.17
C LEU A 246 -14.65 9.42 -3.27
N ASN A 247 -15.40 9.58 -2.18
CA ASN A 247 -16.61 10.39 -2.15
C ASN A 247 -16.36 11.91 -2.10
N TYR A 248 -15.11 12.37 -2.08
CA TYR A 248 -14.80 13.79 -2.15
C TYR A 248 -15.28 14.40 -3.47
N VAL A 249 -15.14 13.67 -4.58
CA VAL A 249 -15.60 14.07 -5.92
C VAL A 249 -16.88 13.30 -6.29
N SER A 250 -17.91 13.47 -5.46
CA SER A 250 -19.14 12.67 -5.53
C SER A 250 -19.91 12.76 -6.86
N GLU A 251 -19.74 13.84 -7.62
CA GLU A 251 -20.41 14.06 -8.91
C GLU A 251 -19.98 13.08 -10.01
N LEU A 252 -18.83 12.41 -9.83
CA LEU A 252 -18.33 11.39 -10.74
C LEU A 252 -18.92 9.99 -10.48
N ASN A 253 -19.85 9.88 -9.51
CA ASN A 253 -20.43 8.61 -9.06
C ASN A 253 -19.36 7.53 -8.76
N PRO A 254 -18.41 7.83 -7.86
CA PRO A 254 -17.37 6.87 -7.46
C PRO A 254 -17.99 5.64 -6.76
N PRO A 255 -17.19 4.58 -6.53
CA PRO A 255 -17.58 3.48 -5.66
C PRO A 255 -18.05 3.96 -4.28
N ALA A 256 -18.85 3.13 -3.61
CA ALA A 256 -19.41 3.46 -2.30
C ALA A 256 -18.33 3.78 -1.24
N ASP A 257 -18.72 4.52 -0.21
CA ASP A 257 -17.87 4.85 0.94
C ASP A 257 -17.23 3.62 1.59
N GLY A 258 -15.94 3.70 1.90
CA GLY A 258 -15.14 2.59 2.42
C GLY A 258 -14.85 1.49 1.38
N SER A 259 -15.05 1.76 0.08
CA SER A 259 -14.88 0.76 -0.99
C SER A 259 -13.79 1.14 -1.99
N GLY A 260 -13.88 0.64 -3.21
CA GLY A 260 -12.91 0.82 -4.28
C GLY A 260 -13.38 0.17 -5.57
N GLY A 261 -12.62 0.38 -6.64
CA GLY A 261 -12.90 -0.18 -7.95
C GLY A 261 -11.75 0.04 -8.93
N PHE A 262 -11.93 -0.44 -10.15
CA PHE A 262 -10.95 -0.28 -11.21
C PHE A 262 -11.30 0.90 -12.10
N ASP A 263 -10.31 1.73 -12.41
CA ASP A 263 -10.39 2.79 -13.43
C ASP A 263 -9.26 2.58 -14.45
N ASN A 264 -9.63 2.06 -15.63
CA ASN A 264 -8.74 1.92 -16.78
C ASN A 264 -7.37 1.27 -16.49
N GLY A 265 -7.37 0.17 -15.71
CA GLY A 265 -6.16 -0.58 -15.37
C GLY A 265 -5.45 -0.10 -14.09
N VAL A 266 -6.08 0.75 -13.30
CA VAL A 266 -5.64 1.19 -11.97
C VAL A 266 -6.67 0.76 -10.92
N LEU A 267 -6.23 0.22 -9.79
CA LEU A 267 -7.08 -0.01 -8.62
C LEU A 267 -7.15 1.26 -7.78
N VAL A 268 -8.35 1.79 -7.59
CA VAL A 268 -8.61 2.96 -6.75
C VAL A 268 -9.39 2.52 -5.52
N ILE A 269 -8.84 2.77 -4.34
CA ILE A 269 -9.46 2.45 -3.06
C ILE A 269 -9.73 3.72 -2.25
N ASP A 270 -10.78 3.66 -1.43
CA ASP A 270 -11.12 4.71 -0.49
C ASP A 270 -10.12 4.74 0.67
N ARG A 271 -9.87 5.93 1.18
CA ARG A 271 -9.04 6.17 2.37
C ARG A 271 -9.65 7.28 3.19
N HIS A 272 -9.62 7.16 4.52
CA HIS A 272 -10.12 8.19 5.42
C HIS A 272 -9.05 8.69 6.39
N ASN A 273 -9.24 9.93 6.85
CA ASN A 273 -8.52 10.47 8.00
C ASN A 273 -9.27 10.10 9.30
N TYR A 274 -8.54 9.64 10.32
CA TYR A 274 -9.12 9.18 11.59
C TYR A 274 -8.80 10.09 12.77
N GLY A 275 -8.68 11.39 12.51
CA GLY A 275 -8.48 12.44 13.53
C GLY A 275 -7.04 12.93 13.64
N ASN A 276 -6.21 12.63 12.65
CA ASN A 276 -4.82 13.05 12.48
C ASN A 276 -4.72 14.05 11.31
N PRO A 277 -5.16 15.31 11.50
CA PRO A 277 -5.25 16.26 10.38
C PRO A 277 -3.87 16.56 9.79
N TRP A 278 -3.85 16.90 8.50
CA TRP A 278 -2.63 17.01 7.68
C TRP A 278 -1.54 17.93 8.22
N TYR A 279 -1.92 19.01 8.91
CA TYR A 279 -0.99 20.04 9.41
C TYR A 279 -0.46 19.74 10.82
N GLU A 280 -0.97 18.70 11.49
CA GLU A 280 -0.67 18.45 12.89
C GLU A 280 0.59 17.60 13.04
N LEU A 281 1.58 18.17 13.72
CA LEU A 281 2.79 17.47 14.11
C LEU A 281 2.48 16.31 15.06
N GLU A 282 3.27 15.23 14.97
CA GLU A 282 3.27 14.13 15.95
C GLU A 282 1.86 13.52 16.18
N SER A 283 1.07 13.40 15.12
CA SER A 283 -0.36 13.08 15.23
C SER A 283 -0.67 11.65 14.78
N LEU A 284 -1.20 10.83 15.70
CA LEU A 284 -1.71 9.50 15.41
C LEU A 284 -3.20 9.52 15.07
N PRO A 285 -3.71 8.53 14.32
CA PRO A 285 -5.14 8.24 14.26
C PRO A 285 -5.76 8.18 15.67
N ARG A 286 -6.77 9.00 15.92
CA ARG A 286 -7.39 9.15 17.25
C ARG A 286 -8.61 8.28 17.45
N THR A 287 -9.16 7.77 16.36
CA THR A 287 -10.35 6.92 16.37
C THR A 287 -9.95 5.46 16.71
N PRO A 288 -10.76 4.70 17.47
CA PRO A 288 -10.45 3.30 17.77
C PRO A 288 -10.34 2.42 16.53
N ILE A 289 -9.32 1.55 16.48
CA ILE A 289 -9.00 0.68 15.33
C ILE A 289 -10.21 -0.13 14.82
N GLY A 290 -10.98 -0.73 15.73
CA GLY A 290 -12.17 -1.52 15.38
C GLY A 290 -13.32 -0.73 14.75
N THR A 291 -13.19 0.59 14.61
CA THR A 291 -14.19 1.46 13.99
C THR A 291 -13.76 2.05 12.65
N TYR A 292 -12.57 1.69 12.15
CA TYR A 292 -12.12 2.10 10.83
C TYR A 292 -13.01 1.50 9.75
N GLN A 293 -13.39 2.36 8.80
CA GLN A 293 -14.19 2.04 7.61
C GLN A 293 -13.32 1.77 6.38
N THR A 294 -12.07 2.21 6.41
CA THR A 294 -11.06 2.00 5.36
C THR A 294 -9.85 1.30 5.97
N GLU A 295 -9.23 0.44 5.18
CA GLU A 295 -8.04 -0.34 5.58
C GLU A 295 -6.73 0.44 5.40
N ILE A 296 -6.73 1.51 4.60
CA ILE A 296 -5.60 2.42 4.43
C ILE A 296 -5.93 3.78 5.04
N ILE A 297 -5.05 4.24 5.95
CA ILE A 297 -5.27 5.47 6.69
C ILE A 297 -4.55 6.62 5.98
N GLU A 298 -5.28 7.70 5.76
CA GLU A 298 -4.68 8.95 5.32
C GLU A 298 -3.76 9.51 6.42
N THR A 299 -2.52 9.78 6.06
CA THR A 299 -1.51 10.41 6.90
C THR A 299 -0.76 11.44 6.06
N HIS A 300 -0.21 12.46 6.68
CA HIS A 300 0.64 13.44 6.01
C HIS A 300 2.00 13.49 6.69
N TRP A 301 3.01 13.92 5.95
CA TRP A 301 4.38 13.97 6.47
C TRP A 301 4.51 14.61 7.86
N PRO A 302 3.85 15.75 8.19
CA PRO A 302 3.90 16.33 9.54
C PRO A 302 3.48 15.40 10.66
N ASN A 303 2.53 14.50 10.42
CA ASN A 303 2.04 13.58 11.44
C ASN A 303 3.14 12.66 11.99
N LEU A 304 4.20 12.42 11.20
CA LEU A 304 5.35 11.59 11.58
C LEU A 304 6.53 12.40 12.12
N LEU A 305 6.46 13.73 12.09
CA LEU A 305 7.57 14.60 12.42
C LEU A 305 7.37 15.24 13.79
N ALA A 306 8.48 15.33 14.52
CA ALA A 306 8.56 16.11 15.74
C ALA A 306 8.73 17.61 15.47
N ALA A 307 8.35 18.42 16.46
CA ALA A 307 8.68 19.85 16.47
C ALA A 307 10.19 20.11 16.55
N ASP A 308 10.91 19.25 17.29
CA ASP A 308 12.35 19.31 17.52
C ASP A 308 12.99 17.92 17.38
N ASP A 309 14.19 17.83 16.80
CA ASP A 309 14.88 16.56 16.50
C ASP A 309 15.02 15.61 17.70
N PHE A 310 15.29 16.15 18.90
CA PHE A 310 15.49 15.32 20.10
C PHE A 310 14.20 14.66 20.60
N LEU A 311 13.04 15.06 20.08
CA LEU A 311 11.74 14.44 20.36
C LEU A 311 11.37 13.37 19.32
N GLN A 312 12.07 13.32 18.17
CA GLN A 312 11.71 12.45 17.05
C GLN A 312 11.67 10.97 17.42
N GLU A 313 12.60 10.49 18.25
CA GLU A 313 12.59 9.10 18.73
C GLU A 313 11.30 8.75 19.49
N SER A 314 10.77 9.69 20.28
CA SER A 314 9.51 9.52 21.01
C SER A 314 8.32 9.40 20.06
N VAL A 315 8.32 10.18 18.97
CA VAL A 315 7.28 10.13 17.93
C VAL A 315 7.35 8.81 17.17
N ASN A 316 8.56 8.37 16.81
CA ASN A 316 8.77 7.10 16.12
C ASN A 316 8.27 5.92 16.97
N ASN A 317 8.53 5.94 18.28
CA ASN A 317 8.07 4.91 19.21
C ASN A 317 6.53 4.89 19.34
N GLN A 318 5.88 6.06 19.38
CA GLN A 318 4.41 6.16 19.40
C GLN A 318 3.79 5.54 18.14
N TRP A 319 4.34 5.81 16.97
CA TRP A 319 3.91 5.17 15.72
C TRP A 319 4.16 3.66 15.74
N ALA A 320 5.31 3.20 16.21
CA ALA A 320 5.60 1.77 16.31
C ALA A 320 4.63 1.04 17.28
N GLU A 321 4.26 1.67 18.39
CA GLU A 321 3.25 1.17 19.34
C GLU A 321 1.85 1.13 18.73
N PHE A 322 1.48 2.14 17.94
CA PHE A 322 0.22 2.13 17.20
C PHE A 322 0.15 0.96 16.22
N TYR A 323 1.19 0.76 15.39
CA TYR A 323 1.28 -0.38 14.48
C TYR A 323 1.21 -1.73 15.21
N ARG A 324 1.88 -1.87 16.35
CA ARG A 324 1.78 -3.07 17.20
C ARG A 324 0.35 -3.30 17.67
N SER A 325 -0.35 -2.24 18.08
CA SER A 325 -1.75 -2.33 18.50
C SER A 325 -2.68 -2.76 17.37
N VAL A 326 -2.40 -2.34 16.13
CA VAL A 326 -3.10 -2.83 14.93
C VAL A 326 -2.79 -4.31 14.68
N GLN A 327 -1.53 -4.73 14.77
CA GLN A 327 -1.10 -6.12 14.56
C GLN A 327 -1.68 -7.09 15.60
N GLU A 328 -1.92 -6.61 16.82
CA GLU A 328 -2.59 -7.37 17.89
C GLU A 328 -4.10 -7.49 17.68
N HIS A 329 -4.70 -6.57 16.90
CA HIS A 329 -6.14 -6.54 16.65
C HIS A 329 -6.57 -7.77 15.81
N PRO A 330 -7.64 -8.50 16.20
CA PRO A 330 -8.00 -9.77 15.57
C PRO A 330 -8.43 -9.66 14.10
N ASP A 331 -8.88 -8.48 13.68
CA ASP A 331 -9.40 -8.27 12.33
C ASP A 331 -8.34 -7.83 11.33
N TYR A 332 -7.17 -7.36 11.78
CA TYR A 332 -6.16 -6.73 10.92
C TYR A 332 -4.84 -7.51 10.90
N TYR A 333 -4.05 -7.26 9.87
CA TYR A 333 -2.62 -7.52 9.87
C TYR A 333 -1.90 -6.38 9.17
N LEU A 334 -0.61 -6.21 9.50
CA LEU A 334 0.21 -5.20 8.85
C LEU A 334 0.66 -5.71 7.48
N ALA A 335 0.18 -5.05 6.42
CA ALA A 335 0.68 -5.33 5.08
C ALA A 335 2.14 -4.86 4.95
N LYS A 336 2.99 -5.73 4.43
CA LYS A 336 4.44 -5.55 4.28
C LYS A 336 4.80 -4.48 3.25
N ASN A 337 3.93 -4.23 2.29
CA ASN A 337 4.09 -3.21 1.25
C ASN A 337 2.73 -2.91 0.57
N THR A 338 2.71 -1.92 -0.32
CA THR A 338 1.52 -1.48 -1.06
C THR A 338 0.90 -2.58 -1.93
N GLU A 339 1.70 -3.42 -2.60
CA GLU A 339 1.16 -4.52 -3.42
C GLU A 339 0.41 -5.53 -2.55
N GLN A 340 1.02 -5.96 -1.44
CA GLN A 340 0.40 -6.92 -0.53
C GLN A 340 -0.89 -6.38 0.07
N PHE A 341 -0.90 -5.09 0.44
CA PHE A 341 -2.10 -4.40 0.91
C PHE A 341 -3.23 -4.53 -0.12
N ASN A 342 -2.98 -4.10 -1.37
CA ASN A 342 -3.97 -4.04 -2.42
C ASN A 342 -4.45 -5.43 -2.85
N SER A 343 -3.53 -6.39 -2.93
CA SER A 343 -3.82 -7.79 -3.23
C SER A 343 -4.76 -8.39 -2.18
N GLN A 344 -4.45 -8.22 -0.89
CA GLN A 344 -5.33 -8.72 0.16
C GLN A 344 -6.68 -8.00 0.17
N TRP A 345 -6.72 -6.69 -0.08
CA TRP A 345 -7.96 -5.94 -0.18
C TRP A 345 -8.87 -6.53 -1.27
N LEU A 346 -8.32 -6.83 -2.44
CA LEU A 346 -9.04 -7.51 -3.53
C LEU A 346 -9.52 -8.90 -3.09
N TYR A 347 -8.65 -9.72 -2.50
CA TYR A 347 -9.06 -11.05 -2.05
C TYR A 347 -10.19 -10.98 -1.02
N ARG A 348 -10.09 -10.09 -0.03
CA ARG A 348 -11.13 -9.90 1.01
C ARG A 348 -12.50 -9.56 0.42
N ARG A 349 -12.52 -8.88 -0.72
CA ARG A 349 -13.74 -8.43 -1.37
C ARG A 349 -14.35 -9.46 -2.33
N TYR A 350 -13.52 -10.27 -2.97
CA TYR A 350 -13.95 -11.16 -4.05
C TYR A 350 -13.70 -12.65 -3.83
N VAL A 351 -13.08 -13.03 -2.70
CA VAL A 351 -12.83 -14.43 -2.33
C VAL A 351 -13.66 -14.81 -1.12
N THR A 352 -14.26 -16.01 -1.19
CA THR A 352 -14.89 -16.64 -0.04
C THR A 352 -13.94 -17.65 0.59
N VAL A 353 -13.74 -17.58 1.90
CA VAL A 353 -12.93 -18.51 2.68
C VAL A 353 -13.83 -19.20 3.69
N THR A 354 -13.88 -20.54 3.65
CA THR A 354 -14.65 -21.34 4.60
C THR A 354 -13.82 -22.48 5.18
N GLU A 355 -13.93 -22.66 6.48
CA GLU A 355 -13.33 -23.79 7.20
C GLU A 355 -14.44 -24.61 7.85
N GLU A 356 -14.82 -25.72 7.21
CA GLU A 356 -15.84 -26.64 7.74
C GLU A 356 -15.23 -27.62 8.75
N LEU A 357 -13.97 -27.99 8.53
CA LEU A 357 -13.19 -28.88 9.38
C LEU A 357 -11.85 -28.21 9.67
N ALA A 358 -11.46 -28.15 10.94
CA ALA A 358 -10.18 -27.59 11.36
C ALA A 358 -9.02 -28.20 10.55
N GLY A 359 -8.17 -27.34 9.99
CA GLY A 359 -7.06 -27.75 9.15
C GLY A 359 -7.42 -27.96 7.68
N ARG A 360 -8.66 -27.73 7.25
CA ARG A 360 -9.08 -27.83 5.85
C ARG A 360 -10.00 -26.69 5.44
N VAL A 361 -9.46 -25.82 4.61
CA VAL A 361 -10.05 -24.54 4.23
C VAL A 361 -10.36 -24.56 2.73
N GLN A 362 -11.60 -24.24 2.38
CA GLN A 362 -12.02 -24.02 1.01
C GLN A 362 -11.89 -22.53 0.68
N ILE A 363 -11.25 -22.24 -0.45
CA ILE A 363 -11.04 -20.87 -0.92
C ILE A 363 -11.66 -20.78 -2.31
N ASP A 364 -12.67 -19.93 -2.48
CA ASP A 364 -13.34 -19.71 -3.76
C ASP A 364 -13.02 -18.33 -4.32
N ALA A 365 -12.12 -18.28 -5.31
CA ALA A 365 -11.68 -17.06 -5.98
C ALA A 365 -12.34 -16.83 -7.35
N ARG A 366 -13.38 -17.59 -7.71
CA ARG A 366 -14.04 -17.46 -9.02
C ARG A 366 -14.69 -16.09 -9.26
N SER A 367 -15.05 -15.39 -8.18
CA SER A 367 -15.69 -14.06 -8.23
C SER A 367 -14.69 -12.90 -8.39
N MET A 368 -13.38 -13.17 -8.40
CA MET A 368 -12.37 -12.13 -8.66
C MET A 368 -12.60 -11.50 -10.05
N PRO A 369 -12.63 -10.16 -10.17
CA PRO A 369 -12.72 -9.46 -11.45
C PRO A 369 -11.59 -9.86 -12.39
N ALA A 370 -11.86 -9.82 -13.69
CA ALA A 370 -10.84 -10.15 -14.69
C ALA A 370 -9.73 -9.07 -14.71
N GLU A 371 -10.14 -7.82 -14.48
CA GLU A 371 -9.31 -6.62 -14.39
C GLU A 371 -8.18 -6.76 -13.35
N ALA A 372 -8.38 -7.52 -12.28
CA ALA A 372 -7.33 -7.80 -11.29
C ALA A 372 -6.14 -8.60 -11.88
N TYR A 373 -6.38 -9.33 -12.97
CA TYR A 373 -5.38 -10.10 -13.71
C TYR A 373 -4.90 -9.40 -14.98
N GLU A 374 -5.68 -8.44 -15.48
CA GLU A 374 -5.44 -7.78 -16.76
C GLU A 374 -4.62 -6.50 -16.58
N ARG A 375 -3.76 -6.19 -17.56
CA ARG A 375 -2.89 -5.00 -17.69
C ARG A 375 -1.79 -4.76 -16.64
N ALA A 376 -2.04 -4.94 -15.35
CA ALA A 376 -1.13 -4.45 -14.30
C ALA A 376 -0.64 -5.52 -13.30
N ASP A 377 -1.10 -6.77 -13.44
CA ASP A 377 -0.81 -7.87 -12.49
C ASP A 377 -0.96 -7.46 -11.02
N MET A 378 -2.16 -7.02 -10.62
CA MET A 378 -2.41 -6.40 -9.31
C MET A 378 -2.48 -7.38 -8.14
N LEU A 379 -2.35 -8.68 -8.41
CA LEU A 379 -2.53 -9.73 -7.42
C LEU A 379 -1.19 -10.34 -7.04
N GLY A 380 -0.82 -10.15 -5.79
CA GLY A 380 0.25 -10.87 -5.12
C GLY A 380 -0.29 -11.98 -4.23
N ASN A 381 0.30 -12.12 -3.04
CA ASN A 381 -0.09 -13.12 -2.05
C ASN A 381 -1.49 -12.85 -1.47
N MET A 382 -2.21 -13.93 -1.15
CA MET A 382 -3.34 -13.91 -0.23
C MET A 382 -2.84 -14.32 1.16
N VAL A 383 -3.29 -13.63 2.20
CA VAL A 383 -2.88 -13.89 3.59
C VAL A 383 -4.04 -14.46 4.38
N LEU A 384 -3.77 -15.54 5.11
CA LEU A 384 -4.64 -16.09 6.15
C LEU A 384 -3.87 -16.09 7.48
N ALA A 385 -4.59 -16.00 8.59
CA ALA A 385 -3.97 -15.92 9.92
C ALA A 385 -4.55 -16.95 10.88
N LEU A 386 -3.73 -17.47 11.78
CA LEU A 386 -4.12 -18.37 12.86
C LEU A 386 -3.61 -17.84 14.17
N LYS A 387 -4.51 -17.63 15.15
CA LYS A 387 -4.10 -17.35 16.52
C LYS A 387 -3.72 -18.65 17.20
N LEU A 388 -2.46 -18.80 17.58
CA LEU A 388 -1.94 -20.03 18.16
C LEU A 388 -1.49 -19.81 19.62
N PRO A 389 -1.69 -20.80 20.51
CA PRO A 389 -1.08 -20.77 21.82
C PRO A 389 0.45 -20.71 21.75
N GLU A 390 1.07 -20.15 22.79
CA GLU A 390 2.53 -20.13 22.90
C GLU A 390 3.12 -21.55 22.75
N GLY A 391 4.17 -21.67 21.93
CA GLY A 391 4.82 -22.95 21.63
C GLY A 391 4.10 -23.84 20.60
N SER A 392 2.96 -23.41 20.06
CA SER A 392 2.30 -24.07 18.94
C SER A 392 2.64 -23.38 17.62
N TYR A 393 2.77 -24.16 16.56
CA TYR A 393 3.10 -23.69 15.22
C TYR A 393 2.27 -24.34 14.15
N ILE A 394 2.16 -23.66 13.01
CA ILE A 394 1.77 -24.31 11.77
C ILE A 394 2.91 -25.27 11.40
N SER A 395 2.64 -26.57 11.52
CA SER A 395 3.61 -27.64 11.26
C SER A 395 3.55 -28.12 9.82
N LYS A 396 2.48 -27.77 9.09
CA LYS A 396 2.27 -28.05 7.67
C LYS A 396 1.23 -27.09 7.09
N ALA A 397 1.44 -26.62 5.86
CA ALA A 397 0.40 -25.97 5.07
C ALA A 397 0.63 -26.25 3.58
N LEU A 398 -0.41 -26.70 2.88
CA LEU A 398 -0.40 -27.02 1.46
C LEU A 398 -1.64 -26.47 0.77
N ILE A 399 -1.48 -25.83 -0.38
CA ILE A 399 -2.58 -25.39 -1.24
C ILE A 399 -2.65 -26.27 -2.49
N ASP A 400 -3.77 -26.98 -2.67
CA ASP A 400 -3.94 -28.03 -3.69
C ASP A 400 -2.77 -29.04 -3.71
N GLY A 401 -2.23 -29.37 -2.54
CA GLY A 401 -1.11 -30.29 -2.38
C GLY A 401 0.29 -29.68 -2.61
N ASN A 402 0.39 -28.39 -2.93
CA ASN A 402 1.67 -27.71 -3.13
C ASN A 402 2.06 -26.88 -1.89
N PRO A 403 3.37 -26.73 -1.59
CA PRO A 403 3.84 -25.85 -0.52
C PRO A 403 3.33 -24.42 -0.69
N VAL A 404 2.97 -23.79 0.44
CA VAL A 404 2.67 -22.36 0.47
C VAL A 404 3.97 -21.55 0.38
N PRO A 405 3.96 -20.35 -0.25
CA PRO A 405 5.15 -19.51 -0.42
C PRO A 405 5.92 -19.17 0.87
N GLY A 406 5.24 -18.92 1.98
CA GLY A 406 5.93 -18.56 3.21
C GLY A 406 5.02 -18.33 4.40
N PHE A 407 5.66 -18.02 5.52
CA PHE A 407 5.02 -17.78 6.80
C PHE A 407 5.60 -16.56 7.50
N PHE A 408 4.82 -15.93 8.36
CA PHE A 408 5.27 -14.88 9.27
C PHE A 408 4.61 -15.09 10.63
N SER A 409 5.30 -14.79 11.72
CA SER A 409 4.75 -14.91 13.07
C SER A 409 4.90 -13.60 13.82
N ASP A 410 3.80 -13.07 14.34
CA ASP A 410 3.80 -11.85 15.15
C ASP A 410 2.54 -11.74 15.99
N ALA A 411 2.61 -11.06 17.14
CA ALA A 411 1.49 -10.81 18.05
C ALA A 411 0.65 -12.06 18.43
N GLY A 412 1.29 -13.25 18.47
CA GLY A 412 0.62 -14.53 18.75
C GLY A 412 -0.14 -15.14 17.56
N TYR A 413 -0.04 -14.54 16.37
CA TYR A 413 -0.57 -15.06 15.12
C TYR A 413 0.53 -15.72 14.28
N GLN A 414 0.15 -16.74 13.52
CA GLN A 414 0.92 -17.24 12.39
C GLN A 414 0.17 -16.97 11.09
N PHE A 415 0.81 -16.22 10.22
CA PHE A 415 0.31 -15.82 8.91
C PHE A 415 0.79 -16.83 7.87
N ILE A 416 -0.14 -17.33 7.07
CA ILE A 416 0.10 -18.18 5.90
C ILE A 416 0.00 -17.29 4.67
N TYR A 417 1.07 -17.22 3.89
CA TYR A 417 1.09 -16.50 2.62
C TYR A 417 0.84 -17.52 1.51
N LEU A 418 -0.28 -17.39 0.84
CA LEU A 418 -0.68 -18.22 -0.30
C LEU A 418 -0.13 -17.62 -1.60
N PRO A 419 0.10 -18.43 -2.64
CA PRO A 419 0.52 -17.89 -3.93
C PRO A 419 -0.58 -17.00 -4.53
N LYS A 420 -0.25 -16.29 -5.61
CA LYS A 420 -1.27 -15.64 -6.44
C LYS A 420 -2.33 -16.65 -6.87
N LEU A 421 -3.60 -16.36 -6.57
CA LEU A 421 -4.72 -17.25 -6.90
C LEU A 421 -5.35 -16.87 -8.23
N GLU A 422 -5.56 -17.86 -9.09
CA GLU A 422 -6.37 -17.77 -10.30
C GLU A 422 -7.86 -17.79 -9.96
N ARG A 423 -8.71 -17.52 -10.96
CA ARG A 423 -10.18 -17.49 -10.84
C ARG A 423 -10.80 -18.88 -10.73
N ARG A 424 -10.42 -19.63 -9.70
CA ARG A 424 -10.92 -20.99 -9.42
C ARG A 424 -11.03 -21.23 -7.91
N SER A 425 -11.47 -22.43 -7.56
CA SER A 425 -11.50 -22.87 -6.17
C SER A 425 -10.20 -23.61 -5.82
N TYR A 426 -9.81 -23.51 -4.56
CA TYR A 426 -8.62 -24.10 -3.97
C TYR A 426 -8.97 -24.79 -2.64
N THR A 427 -8.19 -25.80 -2.28
CA THR A 427 -8.20 -26.38 -0.93
C THR A 427 -6.86 -26.10 -0.26
N LEU A 428 -6.89 -25.37 0.84
CA LEU A 428 -5.76 -25.26 1.77
C LEU A 428 -5.92 -26.32 2.87
N GLU A 429 -4.88 -27.12 3.07
CA GLU A 429 -4.76 -28.07 4.18
C GLU A 429 -3.62 -27.63 5.09
N TYR A 430 -3.89 -27.50 6.39
CA TYR A 430 -2.87 -27.14 7.37
C TYR A 430 -2.96 -28.02 8.63
N GLU A 431 -1.83 -28.17 9.31
CA GLU A 431 -1.73 -28.87 10.60
C GLU A 431 -1.01 -27.97 11.59
N THR A 432 -1.38 -28.05 12.86
CA THR A 432 -0.69 -27.36 13.96
C THR A 432 0.02 -28.36 14.86
N GLY A 433 1.20 -28.02 15.34
CA GLY A 433 2.00 -28.89 16.20
C GLY A 433 3.06 -28.12 17.00
N PRO A 434 3.92 -28.82 17.76
CA PRO A 434 4.93 -28.19 18.61
C PRO A 434 6.16 -27.68 17.84
N ALA A 435 6.21 -27.86 16.52
CA ALA A 435 7.32 -27.47 15.67
C ALA A 435 6.81 -26.84 14.37
N PRO A 436 7.48 -25.80 13.85
CA PRO A 436 7.10 -25.16 12.60
C PRO A 436 7.41 -26.06 11.39
N VAL A 437 6.87 -25.69 10.22
CA VAL A 437 7.28 -26.28 8.94
C VAL A 437 8.80 -26.24 8.79
N ALA A 438 9.45 -27.40 8.62
CA ALA A 438 10.90 -27.50 8.66
C ALA A 438 11.60 -26.72 7.52
N GLU A 439 11.04 -26.78 6.31
CA GLU A 439 11.57 -26.09 5.13
C GLU A 439 10.58 -25.03 4.68
N ARG A 440 10.94 -23.75 4.86
CA ARG A 440 10.02 -22.63 4.64
C ARG A 440 10.79 -21.33 4.40
N VAL A 441 10.14 -20.38 3.73
CA VAL A 441 10.57 -18.99 3.70
C VAL A 441 9.85 -18.24 4.83
N GLU A 442 10.60 -17.48 5.62
CA GLU A 442 10.04 -16.58 6.63
C GLU A 442 9.93 -15.17 6.06
N ILE A 443 8.72 -14.64 5.98
CA ILE A 443 8.43 -13.33 5.37
C ILE A 443 8.57 -12.25 6.45
N ASN A 444 9.82 -11.96 6.81
CA ASN A 444 10.20 -10.99 7.83
C ASN A 444 10.61 -9.62 7.29
N GLY A 445 10.79 -9.49 5.97
CA GLY A 445 11.07 -8.22 5.29
C GLY A 445 9.83 -7.64 4.63
N THR A 446 10.06 -6.68 3.75
CA THR A 446 9.02 -6.02 2.94
C THR A 446 8.95 -6.55 1.51
N TYR A 447 9.78 -7.54 1.16
CA TYR A 447 9.75 -8.26 -0.11
C TYR A 447 8.53 -9.18 -0.21
N ASN A 448 8.12 -9.50 -1.44
CA ASN A 448 7.05 -10.46 -1.71
C ASN A 448 7.62 -11.82 -2.10
N VAL A 449 6.92 -12.90 -1.74
CA VAL A 449 7.28 -14.28 -2.12
C VAL A 449 6.08 -14.93 -2.77
N TYR A 450 6.09 -15.05 -4.10
CA TYR A 450 4.93 -15.50 -4.89
C TYR A 450 4.79 -17.01 -4.95
N GLY A 451 5.90 -17.74 -4.82
CA GLY A 451 5.90 -19.18 -4.98
C GLY A 451 7.19 -19.82 -4.51
N VAL A 452 7.05 -21.06 -4.04
CA VAL A 452 8.19 -21.91 -3.67
C VAL A 452 8.02 -23.24 -4.36
N THR A 453 9.08 -23.69 -5.03
CA THR A 453 9.14 -25.05 -5.59
C THR A 453 10.39 -25.76 -5.09
N GLN A 454 10.24 -27.02 -4.71
CA GLN A 454 11.31 -27.76 -4.08
C GLN A 454 11.40 -29.18 -4.65
N ASN A 455 12.62 -29.64 -4.85
CA ASN A 455 12.96 -31.04 -5.06
C ASN A 455 14.19 -31.42 -4.21
N ARG A 456 14.72 -32.64 -4.39
CA ARG A 456 15.82 -33.15 -3.55
C ARG A 456 17.10 -32.34 -3.62
N ASP A 457 17.37 -31.71 -4.76
CA ASP A 457 18.66 -31.09 -5.06
C ASP A 457 18.53 -29.56 -5.18
N ARG A 458 17.31 -29.02 -5.15
CA ARG A 458 17.05 -27.61 -5.45
C ARG A 458 15.82 -27.05 -4.73
N LEU A 459 15.94 -25.82 -4.23
CA LEU A 459 14.83 -24.95 -3.82
C LEU A 459 14.79 -23.73 -4.74
N GLN A 460 13.60 -23.35 -5.21
CA GLN A 460 13.39 -22.13 -5.97
C GLN A 460 12.33 -21.27 -5.31
N VAL A 461 12.60 -19.98 -5.19
CA VAL A 461 11.74 -18.97 -4.55
C VAL A 461 11.50 -17.84 -5.55
N ASP A 462 10.28 -17.70 -6.04
CA ASP A 462 9.84 -16.56 -6.87
C ASP A 462 9.53 -15.40 -5.94
N LEU A 463 10.27 -14.30 -6.06
CA LEU A 463 10.19 -13.16 -5.16
C LEU A 463 10.29 -11.83 -5.90
N GLN A 464 9.81 -10.77 -5.26
CA GLN A 464 10.08 -9.38 -5.65
C GLN A 464 10.76 -8.64 -4.51
N MET A 465 11.90 -8.01 -4.81
CA MET A 465 12.76 -7.35 -3.84
C MET A 465 12.73 -5.84 -4.01
N TYR A 466 12.53 -5.11 -2.92
CA TYR A 466 12.61 -3.65 -2.89
C TYR A 466 13.91 -3.24 -2.17
N GLY A 467 14.85 -2.61 -2.87
CA GLY A 467 16.14 -2.24 -2.29
C GLY A 467 16.93 -3.43 -1.72
N THR A 468 17.65 -3.21 -0.62
CA THR A 468 18.50 -4.24 0.00
C THR A 468 17.88 -4.82 1.27
N GLN A 469 17.67 -6.14 1.31
CA GLN A 469 17.07 -6.84 2.46
C GLN A 469 17.61 -8.27 2.62
N ASP A 470 17.40 -8.84 3.80
CA ASP A 470 17.73 -10.24 4.10
C ASP A 470 16.50 -11.14 3.84
N VAL A 471 16.67 -12.20 3.07
CA VAL A 471 15.68 -13.27 2.88
C VAL A 471 16.04 -14.44 3.79
N HIS A 472 15.07 -14.87 4.60
CA HIS A 472 15.24 -15.92 5.61
C HIS A 472 14.60 -17.23 5.13
N ILE A 473 15.42 -18.27 4.97
CA ILE A 473 15.01 -19.56 4.44
C ILE A 473 15.44 -20.65 5.42
N TYR A 474 14.46 -21.30 6.03
CA TYR A 474 14.71 -22.47 6.87
C TYR A 474 14.92 -23.70 5.98
N THR A 475 16.04 -24.39 6.18
CA THR A 475 16.42 -25.59 5.42
C THR A 475 17.35 -26.51 6.22
N GLN A 476 17.26 -27.81 5.96
CA GLN A 476 18.01 -28.84 6.69
C GLN A 476 19.50 -28.92 6.32
N ARG A 477 19.88 -28.34 5.18
CA ARG A 477 21.24 -28.40 4.64
C ARG A 477 21.67 -27.04 4.16
N GLU A 478 22.96 -26.76 4.25
CA GLU A 478 23.56 -25.58 3.65
C GLU A 478 23.48 -25.68 2.11
N PRO A 479 22.98 -24.66 1.40
CA PRO A 479 23.07 -24.62 -0.05
C PRO A 479 24.54 -24.57 -0.53
N SER A 480 24.86 -25.36 -1.56
CA SER A 480 26.15 -25.33 -2.25
C SER A 480 26.30 -24.15 -3.22
N SER A 481 25.19 -23.60 -3.72
CA SER A 481 25.19 -22.39 -4.53
C SER A 481 23.84 -21.65 -4.47
N VAL A 482 23.91 -20.35 -4.72
CA VAL A 482 22.78 -19.43 -4.72
C VAL A 482 22.86 -18.54 -5.95
N VAL A 483 21.81 -18.53 -6.78
CA VAL A 483 21.76 -17.74 -8.01
C VAL A 483 20.37 -17.15 -8.22
N PHE A 484 20.32 -15.99 -8.89
CA PHE A 484 19.10 -15.43 -9.46
C PHE A 484 19.07 -15.64 -10.97
N ASP A 485 17.88 -15.71 -11.55
CA ASP A 485 17.67 -15.70 -13.00
C ASP A 485 17.54 -14.27 -13.58
N ASN A 486 17.36 -13.26 -12.72
CA ASN A 486 17.35 -11.85 -13.08
C ASN A 486 18.68 -11.18 -12.68
N GLU A 487 19.38 -10.60 -13.67
CA GLU A 487 20.66 -9.92 -13.48
C GLU A 487 20.57 -8.61 -12.66
N ARG A 488 19.36 -8.07 -12.50
CA ARG A 488 19.09 -6.89 -11.66
C ARG A 488 18.84 -7.22 -10.19
N LEU A 489 18.83 -8.51 -9.85
CA LEU A 489 18.86 -9.00 -8.48
C LEU A 489 20.27 -9.51 -8.15
N SER A 490 20.87 -8.94 -7.11
CA SER A 490 22.23 -9.29 -6.69
C SER A 490 22.25 -9.96 -5.33
N VAL A 491 22.92 -11.11 -5.23
CA VAL A 491 23.27 -11.72 -3.95
C VAL A 491 24.48 -10.98 -3.38
N MET A 492 24.29 -10.32 -2.24
CA MET A 492 25.32 -9.52 -1.59
C MET A 492 26.10 -10.34 -0.56
N GLU A 493 25.39 -11.15 0.22
CA GLU A 493 25.94 -11.92 1.32
C GLU A 493 25.08 -13.16 1.56
N THR A 494 25.69 -14.25 2.01
CA THR A 494 24.99 -15.47 2.42
C THR A 494 25.54 -15.98 3.75
N GLY A 495 24.69 -16.56 4.58
CA GLY A 495 25.09 -17.22 5.82
C GLY A 495 24.19 -18.42 6.14
N TYR A 496 24.75 -19.43 6.78
CA TYR A 496 24.01 -20.60 7.26
C TYR A 496 24.25 -20.87 8.75
N ASP A 497 23.18 -20.82 9.54
CA ASP A 497 23.18 -21.26 10.93
C ASP A 497 22.68 -22.71 11.00
N ALA A 498 23.62 -23.67 11.03
CA ALA A 498 23.32 -25.09 11.09
C ALA A 498 22.58 -25.52 12.38
N THR A 499 22.67 -24.73 13.47
CA THR A 499 21.95 -25.04 14.72
C THR A 499 20.47 -24.73 14.59
N LYS A 500 20.14 -23.66 13.87
CA LYS A 500 18.76 -23.23 13.60
C LYS A 500 18.19 -23.79 12.30
N GLY A 501 19.06 -24.30 11.42
CA GLY A 501 18.70 -24.62 10.05
C GLY A 501 18.26 -23.37 9.28
N LEU A 502 18.86 -22.21 9.55
CA LEU A 502 18.48 -20.94 8.94
C LEU A 502 19.55 -20.52 7.92
N PHE A 503 19.14 -20.43 6.67
CA PHE A 503 19.90 -19.82 5.60
C PHE A 503 19.43 -18.37 5.41
N THR A 504 20.36 -17.42 5.49
CA THR A 504 20.11 -16.00 5.22
C THR A 504 20.81 -15.62 3.93
N VAL A 505 20.09 -14.97 3.02
CA VAL A 505 20.67 -14.36 1.82
C VAL A 505 20.30 -12.89 1.77
N LYS A 506 21.31 -12.02 1.76
CA LYS A 506 21.15 -10.58 1.56
C LYS A 506 21.04 -10.31 0.07
N VAL A 507 19.93 -9.74 -0.35
CA VAL A 507 19.61 -9.50 -1.76
C VAL A 507 19.43 -8.00 -1.97
N HIS A 508 19.96 -7.49 -3.07
CA HIS A 508 19.71 -6.14 -3.54
C HIS A 508 18.86 -6.20 -4.83
N GLY A 509 17.71 -5.54 -4.82
CA GLY A 509 16.91 -5.21 -5.99
C GLY A 509 17.25 -3.81 -6.50
N HIS A 510 17.60 -3.73 -7.78
CA HIS A 510 18.05 -2.51 -8.42
C HIS A 510 16.90 -1.49 -8.62
N ASP A 511 15.73 -1.94 -9.06
CA ASP A 511 14.56 -1.08 -9.17
C ASP A 511 13.98 -0.74 -7.78
N ILE A 512 13.83 0.55 -7.48
CA ILE A 512 13.29 1.02 -6.19
C ILE A 512 11.80 0.74 -6.04
N GLN A 513 11.09 0.54 -7.16
CA GLN A 513 9.69 0.10 -7.18
C GLN A 513 9.55 -1.41 -7.08
N GLY A 514 10.67 -2.15 -7.10
CA GLY A 514 10.72 -3.59 -6.87
C GLY A 514 11.17 -4.36 -8.10
N GLU A 515 12.06 -5.32 -7.88
CA GLU A 515 12.64 -6.16 -8.93
C GLU A 515 12.27 -7.63 -8.70
N ARG A 516 11.69 -8.30 -9.70
CA ARG A 516 11.20 -9.68 -9.58
C ARG A 516 12.17 -10.70 -10.16
N GLY A 517 12.31 -11.86 -9.51
CA GLY A 517 13.09 -12.98 -10.05
C GLY A 517 13.00 -14.24 -9.21
N ILE A 518 13.62 -15.30 -9.70
CA ILE A 518 13.65 -16.62 -9.07
C ILE A 518 15.01 -16.83 -8.42
N LEU A 519 15.03 -16.79 -7.09
CA LEU A 519 16.15 -17.25 -6.28
C LEU A 519 16.22 -18.77 -6.34
N THR A 520 17.36 -19.33 -6.74
CA THR A 520 17.60 -20.77 -6.78
C THR A 520 18.73 -21.16 -5.81
N LEU A 521 18.41 -22.02 -4.84
CA LEU A 521 19.37 -22.68 -3.96
C LEU A 521 19.62 -24.10 -4.47
N GLN A 522 20.88 -24.50 -4.65
CA GLN A 522 21.29 -25.88 -4.96
C GLN A 522 21.87 -26.53 -3.70
N TYR A 523 21.61 -27.82 -3.46
CA TYR A 523 22.06 -28.55 -2.26
C TYR A 523 23.07 -29.66 -2.54
#